data_AF-A0A1F2A1G1-F1
#
_entry.id   AF-A0A1F2A1G1-F1
#
_cell.length_a   1.000
_cell.length_b   1.000
_cell.length_c   1.000
_cell.angle_alpha   90.00
_cell.angle_beta   90.00
_cell.angle_gamma   90.00
#
_symmetry.space_group_name_H-M   'P 1'
#
loop_
_entity.id
_entity.type
_entity.pdbx_description
1 polymer ?
#
loop_
_entity_poly.entity_id
_entity_poly.type
_entity_poly.pdbx_seq_one_letter_code
_entity_poly.pdbx_strand_id
1 'polypeptide(L)'
;MKKNPLLSSVRLSSFRTAAVIGGSLALALSGCAVKEDAPSEAPAAQEEASASEEPAGGIATVGGGQDSAKSSEAARTAVLTAVAEVSDSGQAVGVKKEEDGWLVTVYDGGKNTPVHVSADGAEVTAKDKAENPPSGAANQYSPMRQTVDQAIQSATRNTRGEVVEVGPDTKDGQLAWKVSIKQDGADKPKDVYVHHRSGDVL
;
A
#
# COMPACT_ATOMS: atom_id res chain seq x y z
N MET A 1 53.23 13.60 34.23
CA MET A 1 54.30 12.58 34.30
C MET A 1 53.64 11.28 34.73
N LYS A 2 53.42 10.29 33.85
CA LYS A 2 54.32 9.16 33.58
C LYS A 2 53.87 8.45 32.28
N LYS A 3 54.83 7.87 31.58
CA LYS A 3 54.85 7.47 30.15
C LYS A 3 54.16 6.10 29.87
N ASN A 4 53.64 5.96 28.64
CA ASN A 4 53.28 4.76 27.81
C ASN A 4 54.27 3.56 27.90
N PRO A 5 54.10 2.32 27.31
CA PRO A 5 53.36 1.97 26.06
C PRO A 5 52.78 0.51 25.83
N LEU A 6 51.98 0.40 24.74
CA LEU A 6 51.83 -0.65 23.69
C LEU A 6 52.00 -2.18 23.95
N LEU A 7 50.98 -2.96 23.55
CA LEU A 7 51.03 -4.25 22.81
C LEU A 7 49.69 -4.39 22.04
N SER A 8 49.57 -4.19 20.72
CA SER A 8 49.96 -5.00 19.54
C SER A 8 49.26 -6.37 19.37
N SER A 9 48.62 -6.49 18.18
CA SER A 9 48.29 -7.72 17.41
C SER A 9 47.06 -8.52 17.89
N VAL A 10 46.11 -8.91 17.05
CA VAL A 10 46.27 -9.76 15.84
C VAL A 10 45.18 -9.46 14.80
N ARG A 11 45.61 -9.26 13.54
CA ARG A 11 44.77 -9.41 12.34
C ARG A 11 44.45 -10.89 12.14
N LEU A 12 43.17 -11.25 11.98
CA LEU A 12 42.81 -12.50 11.31
C LEU A 12 42.18 -12.17 9.96
N SER A 13 43.02 -12.21 8.93
CA SER A 13 42.61 -12.43 7.55
C SER A 13 42.43 -13.93 7.36
N SER A 14 41.21 -14.39 7.08
CA SER A 14 40.99 -15.72 6.53
C SER A 14 40.33 -15.58 5.16
N PHE A 15 41.18 -15.72 4.15
CA PHE A 15 40.80 -16.02 2.78
C PHE A 15 40.31 -17.46 2.69
N ARG A 16 39.18 -17.69 2.02
CA ARG A 16 38.96 -18.91 1.23
C ARG A 16 38.33 -18.54 -0.11
N THR A 17 39.19 -18.59 -1.12
CA THR A 17 38.88 -18.67 -2.54
C THR A 17 38.40 -20.08 -2.88
N ALA A 18 37.33 -20.21 -3.68
CA ALA A 18 37.19 -21.27 -4.69
C ALA A 18 36.15 -20.85 -5.74
N ALA A 19 36.54 -21.00 -7.00
CA ALA A 19 35.83 -20.60 -8.20
C ALA A 19 35.03 -21.75 -8.83
N VAL A 20 33.96 -21.41 -9.56
CA VAL A 20 33.33 -22.22 -10.64
C VAL A 20 32.84 -21.19 -11.67
N ILE A 21 33.61 -20.85 -12.70
CA ILE A 21 33.70 -21.47 -14.05
C ILE A 21 32.34 -21.75 -14.71
N GLY A 22 31.99 -20.89 -15.67
CA GLY A 22 31.65 -21.33 -17.03
C GLY A 22 30.18 -21.59 -17.34
N GLY A 23 29.63 -20.80 -18.28
CA GLY A 23 28.39 -21.14 -18.97
C GLY A 23 27.78 -19.99 -19.77
N SER A 24 28.42 -19.59 -20.87
CA SER A 24 27.76 -18.80 -21.92
C SER A 24 26.89 -19.72 -22.77
N LEU A 25 25.63 -19.36 -23.02
CA LEU A 25 24.90 -19.82 -24.21
C LEU A 25 24.03 -18.70 -24.77
N ALA A 26 23.96 -18.69 -26.10
CA ALA A 26 23.73 -17.55 -26.96
C ALA A 26 22.27 -17.36 -27.40
N LEU A 27 22.02 -16.13 -27.89
CA LEU A 27 21.16 -15.69 -29.00
C LEU A 27 20.11 -16.66 -29.59
N ALA A 28 18.86 -16.20 -29.63
CA ALA A 28 17.97 -16.42 -30.77
C ALA A 28 17.17 -15.15 -31.06
N LEU A 29 17.58 -14.41 -32.09
CA LEU A 29 16.73 -13.49 -32.85
C LEU A 29 15.85 -14.34 -33.76
N SER A 30 14.53 -14.15 -33.70
CA SER A 30 13.65 -14.52 -34.80
C SER A 30 12.59 -13.43 -34.94
N GLY A 31 12.71 -12.65 -36.01
CA GLY A 31 11.66 -11.77 -36.47
C GLY A 31 10.67 -12.53 -37.35
N CYS A 32 9.51 -11.92 -37.59
CA CYS A 32 8.84 -11.90 -38.90
C CYS A 32 7.69 -10.89 -38.82
N ALA A 33 7.79 -9.89 -39.70
CA ALA A 33 6.72 -8.99 -40.09
C ALA A 33 5.80 -9.70 -41.11
N VAL A 34 4.50 -9.35 -41.13
CA VAL A 34 3.58 -9.30 -42.29
C VAL A 34 2.15 -9.06 -41.70
N LYS A 35 1.45 -7.93 -41.86
CA LYS A 35 0.88 -7.21 -43.02
C LYS A 35 -0.48 -7.77 -43.51
N GLU A 36 -1.36 -6.83 -43.86
CA GLU A 36 -2.65 -6.92 -44.59
C GLU A 36 -3.86 -7.47 -43.80
N ASP A 37 -4.89 -6.68 -43.50
CA ASP A 37 -5.94 -6.08 -44.36
C ASP A 37 -7.06 -7.08 -44.73
N ALA A 38 -8.30 -6.55 -44.76
CA ALA A 38 -9.61 -7.21 -44.67
C ALA A 38 -10.00 -7.91 -46.01
N PRO A 39 -11.27 -8.27 -46.37
CA PRO A 39 -12.57 -8.00 -45.74
C PRO A 39 -13.68 -9.10 -45.88
N SER A 40 -14.88 -8.74 -45.40
CA SER A 40 -16.19 -9.02 -46.01
C SER A 40 -17.01 -10.21 -45.50
N GLU A 41 -18.12 -9.92 -44.80
CA GLU A 41 -19.49 -10.06 -45.36
C GLU A 41 -20.55 -9.45 -44.41
N ALA A 42 -21.40 -8.59 -44.97
CA ALA A 42 -22.72 -8.19 -44.44
C ALA A 42 -23.77 -9.26 -44.88
N PRO A 43 -25.11 -9.15 -44.68
CA PRO A 43 -25.91 -8.06 -44.12
C PRO A 43 -27.10 -8.51 -43.21
N ALA A 44 -27.76 -7.56 -42.53
CA ALA A 44 -29.22 -7.57 -42.35
C ALA A 44 -29.68 -6.21 -41.83
N ALA A 45 -30.50 -5.54 -42.64
CA ALA A 45 -31.19 -4.31 -42.31
C ALA A 45 -32.30 -4.54 -41.27
N GLN A 46 -32.48 -3.64 -40.32
CA GLN A 46 -33.80 -3.24 -39.82
C GLN A 46 -33.78 -1.76 -39.42
N GLU A 47 -34.62 -1.00 -40.11
CA GLU A 47 -35.02 0.37 -39.83
C GLU A 47 -36.22 0.30 -38.89
N GLU A 48 -36.12 0.92 -37.71
CA GLU A 48 -37.30 1.30 -36.93
C GLU A 48 -37.01 2.62 -36.21
N ALA A 49 -37.80 3.63 -36.57
CA ALA A 49 -37.80 4.92 -35.91
C ALA A 49 -38.49 4.79 -34.55
N SER A 50 -37.88 5.33 -33.48
CA SER A 50 -38.63 5.90 -32.37
C SER A 50 -37.78 6.82 -31.52
N ALA A 51 -38.28 8.05 -31.44
CA ALA A 51 -38.21 9.02 -30.35
C ALA A 51 -37.00 8.97 -29.41
N SER A 52 -36.26 10.08 -29.47
CA SER A 52 -35.39 10.58 -28.42
C SER A 52 -36.18 10.78 -27.12
N GLU A 53 -36.21 9.78 -26.25
CA GLU A 53 -36.40 9.98 -24.82
C GLU A 53 -35.01 10.00 -24.16
N GLU A 54 -34.65 11.18 -23.68
CA GLU A 54 -33.57 11.41 -22.73
C GLU A 54 -33.84 10.53 -21.49
N PRO A 55 -33.01 9.53 -21.15
CA PRO A 55 -33.03 9.06 -19.79
C PRO A 55 -32.43 10.19 -18.98
N ALA A 56 -33.30 10.98 -18.35
CA ALA A 56 -32.94 11.82 -17.23
C ALA A 56 -32.06 10.95 -16.31
N GLY A 57 -30.76 11.25 -16.35
CA GLY A 57 -29.75 10.67 -15.50
C GLY A 57 -30.05 11.09 -14.08
N GLY A 58 -31.05 10.44 -13.48
CA GLY A 58 -31.23 10.37 -12.06
C GLY A 58 -30.07 9.54 -11.53
N ILE A 59 -28.90 10.16 -11.42
CA ILE A 59 -27.90 9.69 -10.48
C ILE A 59 -28.61 9.65 -9.13
N ALA A 60 -28.97 8.46 -8.69
CA ALA A 60 -29.24 8.24 -7.29
C ALA A 60 -27.98 8.74 -6.58
N THR A 61 -28.09 9.91 -5.94
CA THR A 61 -27.11 10.35 -4.95
C THR A 61 -27.18 9.30 -3.84
N VAL A 62 -26.33 8.28 -3.98
CA VAL A 62 -25.97 7.39 -2.90
C VAL A 62 -25.28 8.31 -1.91
N GLY A 63 -25.98 8.64 -0.82
CA GLY A 63 -25.64 9.69 0.15
C GLY A 63 -24.36 9.49 0.97
N GLY A 64 -23.38 8.75 0.46
CA GLY A 64 -22.12 8.44 1.13
C GLY A 64 -20.87 9.13 0.56
N GLY A 65 -21.02 9.92 -0.51
CA GLY A 65 -19.89 10.34 -1.34
C GLY A 65 -18.90 11.31 -0.68
N GLN A 66 -19.41 12.27 0.10
CA GLN A 66 -18.57 13.37 0.58
C GLN A 66 -17.82 13.02 1.87
N ASP A 67 -18.47 12.36 2.83
CA ASP A 67 -17.87 12.09 4.14
C ASP A 67 -16.94 10.87 4.09
N SER A 68 -17.22 9.90 3.20
CA SER A 68 -16.28 8.82 2.88
C SER A 68 -14.98 9.34 2.26
N ALA A 69 -15.08 10.29 1.32
CA ALA A 69 -13.89 10.87 0.67
C ALA A 69 -13.05 11.69 1.66
N LYS A 70 -13.69 12.44 2.56
CA LYS A 70 -12.98 13.15 3.64
C LYS A 70 -12.29 12.18 4.60
N SER A 71 -12.94 11.06 4.95
CA SER A 71 -12.34 10.06 5.82
C SER A 71 -11.10 9.43 5.21
N SER A 72 -11.15 9.04 3.94
CA SER A 72 -9.99 8.44 3.27
C SER A 72 -8.86 9.43 3.07
N GLU A 73 -9.18 10.70 2.79
CA GLU A 73 -8.21 11.78 2.72
C GLU A 73 -7.56 12.04 4.09
N ALA A 74 -8.34 12.13 5.16
CA ALA A 74 -7.82 12.32 6.52
C ALA A 74 -6.89 11.17 6.95
N ALA A 75 -7.26 9.91 6.67
CA ALA A 75 -6.41 8.75 6.96
C ALA A 75 -5.06 8.82 6.22
N ARG A 76 -5.09 9.24 4.95
CA ARG A 76 -3.87 9.39 4.13
C ARG A 76 -3.00 10.55 4.62
N THR A 77 -3.61 11.68 4.95
CA THR A 77 -2.91 12.82 5.56
C THR A 77 -2.27 12.41 6.88
N ALA A 78 -2.99 11.67 7.74
CA ALA A 78 -2.45 11.19 9.00
C ALA A 78 -1.22 10.31 8.82
N VAL A 79 -1.24 9.41 7.83
CA VAL A 79 -0.09 8.57 7.47
C VAL A 79 1.13 9.41 7.08
N LEU A 80 0.95 10.42 6.23
CA LEU A 80 2.03 11.30 5.79
C LEU A 80 2.59 12.15 6.95
N THR A 81 1.71 12.74 7.75
CA THR A 81 2.04 13.54 8.93
C THR A 81 2.85 12.71 9.94
N ALA A 82 2.39 11.49 10.26
CA ALA A 82 3.06 10.63 11.23
C ALA A 82 4.43 10.16 10.76
N VAL A 83 4.59 9.82 9.48
CA VAL A 83 5.90 9.44 8.91
C VAL A 83 6.88 10.60 9.01
N ALA A 84 6.46 11.80 8.59
CA ALA A 84 7.30 13.00 8.67
C ALA A 84 7.73 13.35 10.10
N GLU A 85 6.88 13.11 11.09
CA GLU A 85 7.19 13.33 12.52
C GLU A 85 8.22 12.33 13.08
N VAL A 86 8.22 11.08 12.59
CA VAL A 86 9.10 10.03 13.11
C VAL A 86 10.46 10.06 12.41
N SER A 87 10.46 10.00 11.08
CA SER A 87 11.68 9.96 10.25
C SER A 87 11.33 10.09 8.76
N ASP A 88 12.13 10.84 8.00
CA ASP A 88 12.01 10.92 6.53
C ASP A 88 12.21 9.55 5.83
N SER A 89 12.84 8.58 6.52
CA SER A 89 13.01 7.21 6.03
C SER A 89 12.02 6.20 6.62
N GLY A 90 11.14 6.64 7.52
CA GLY A 90 10.18 5.78 8.19
C GLY A 90 9.10 5.28 7.22
N GLN A 91 8.54 4.11 7.51
CA GLN A 91 7.42 3.55 6.76
C GLN A 91 6.22 3.38 7.68
N ALA A 92 5.07 3.97 7.34
CA ALA A 92 3.83 3.61 8.00
C ALA A 92 3.50 2.14 7.70
N VAL A 93 3.27 1.37 8.76
CA VAL A 93 2.92 -0.06 8.71
C VAL A 93 1.51 -0.34 9.22
N GLY A 94 0.80 0.68 9.69
CA GLY A 94 -0.62 0.60 9.95
C GLY A 94 -1.21 1.96 10.29
N VAL A 95 -2.51 2.08 10.09
CA VAL A 95 -3.31 3.21 10.56
C VAL A 95 -4.62 2.69 11.12
N LYS A 96 -5.10 3.26 12.21
CA LYS A 96 -6.36 2.89 12.84
C LYS A 96 -7.10 4.15 13.25
N LYS A 97 -8.41 4.19 12.97
CA LYS A 97 -9.28 5.25 13.44
C LYS A 97 -9.53 5.10 14.93
N GLU A 98 -9.38 6.19 15.66
CA GLU A 98 -9.72 6.33 17.07
C GLU A 98 -10.89 7.33 17.24
N GLU A 99 -11.38 7.51 18.45
CA GLU A 99 -12.50 8.42 18.73
C GLU A 99 -12.14 9.88 18.40
N ASP A 100 -10.92 10.31 18.74
CA ASP A 100 -10.45 11.68 18.61
C ASP A 100 -9.49 11.90 17.43
N GLY A 101 -9.20 10.86 16.64
CA GLY A 101 -8.11 10.92 15.68
C GLY A 101 -7.74 9.63 14.97
N TRP A 102 -6.47 9.54 14.63
CA TRP A 102 -5.85 8.39 13.99
C TRP A 102 -4.63 7.94 14.79
N LEU A 103 -4.52 6.64 15.02
CA LEU A 103 -3.29 6.01 15.47
C LEU A 103 -2.54 5.48 14.25
N VAL A 104 -1.35 6.01 13.98
CA VAL A 104 -0.47 5.54 12.91
C VAL A 104 0.74 4.86 13.53
N THR A 105 1.05 3.65 13.07
CA THR A 105 2.26 2.94 13.48
C THR A 105 3.33 3.12 12.42
N VAL A 106 4.44 3.77 12.76
CA VAL A 106 5.58 3.99 11.85
C VAL A 106 6.71 3.05 12.22
N TYR A 107 7.17 2.26 11.26
CA TYR A 107 8.35 1.41 11.38
C TYR A 107 9.59 2.14 10.88
N ASP A 108 10.58 2.32 11.76
CA ASP A 108 11.89 2.90 11.43
C ASP A 108 12.97 2.24 12.29
N GLY A 109 14.14 1.97 11.70
CA GLY A 109 15.29 1.43 12.44
C GLY A 109 15.05 0.11 13.21
N GLY A 110 14.06 -0.69 12.81
CA GLY A 110 13.73 -1.93 13.52
C GLY A 110 12.78 -1.76 14.72
N LYS A 111 12.12 -0.61 14.83
CA LYS A 111 11.16 -0.28 15.89
C LYS A 111 9.85 0.22 15.31
N ASN A 112 8.75 -0.05 16.00
CA ASN A 112 7.46 0.59 15.74
C ASN A 112 7.32 1.80 16.65
N THR A 113 6.92 2.94 16.11
CA THR A 113 6.58 4.15 16.88
C THR A 113 5.11 4.45 16.63
N PRO A 114 4.24 4.31 17.65
CA PRO A 114 2.85 4.74 17.55
C PRO A 114 2.77 6.28 17.62
N VAL A 115 2.00 6.86 16.71
CA VAL A 115 1.79 8.31 16.58
C VAL A 115 0.29 8.58 16.52
N HIS A 116 -0.21 9.40 17.44
CA HIS A 116 -1.58 9.88 17.41
C HIS A 116 -1.65 11.17 16.61
N VAL A 117 -2.60 11.24 15.70
CA VAL A 117 -2.83 12.35 14.79
C VAL A 117 -4.27 12.82 14.91
N SER A 118 -4.52 14.12 14.75
CA SER A 118 -5.85 14.73 14.76
C SER A 118 -6.82 14.08 13.77
N ALA A 119 -8.13 14.22 13.99
CA ALA A 119 -9.16 13.60 13.16
C ALA A 119 -9.10 13.93 11.66
N ASP A 120 -8.60 15.12 11.30
CA ASP A 120 -8.35 15.55 9.92
C ASP A 120 -6.98 15.08 9.37
N GLY A 121 -6.14 14.51 10.22
CA GLY A 121 -4.84 13.94 9.87
C GLY A 121 -3.71 14.95 9.76
N ALA A 122 -3.96 16.24 10.02
CA ALA A 122 -2.99 17.30 9.76
C ALA A 122 -1.98 17.53 10.90
N GLU A 123 -2.32 17.17 12.14
CA GLU A 123 -1.52 17.53 13.31
C GLU A 123 -1.22 16.32 14.20
N VAL A 124 0.04 16.16 14.61
CA VAL A 124 0.41 15.16 15.62
C VAL A 124 -0.05 15.64 16.99
N THR A 125 -0.87 14.83 17.67
CA THR A 125 -1.39 15.12 19.01
C THR A 125 -0.59 14.43 20.10
N ALA A 126 -0.04 13.25 19.82
CA ALA A 126 0.86 12.54 20.72
C ALA A 126 1.80 11.60 19.96
N LYS A 127 2.95 11.28 20.58
CA LYS A 127 3.90 10.29 20.07
C LYS A 127 4.34 9.38 21.22
N ASP A 128 4.08 8.09 21.04
CA ASP A 128 4.44 7.08 22.02
C ASP A 128 5.89 6.65 21.88
N LYS A 129 6.36 5.88 22.87
CA LYS A 129 7.72 5.36 22.86
C LYS A 129 7.87 4.32 21.76
N ALA A 130 8.98 4.41 21.02
CA ALA A 130 9.37 3.39 20.07
C ALA A 130 9.52 2.02 20.77
N GLU A 131 8.86 1.02 20.22
CA GLU A 131 8.78 -0.34 20.75
C GLU A 131 9.26 -1.37 19.74
N ASN A 132 9.53 -2.59 20.21
CA ASN A 132 9.84 -3.68 19.30
C ASN A 132 8.57 -4.06 18.53
N PRO A 133 8.65 -4.25 17.20
CA PRO A 133 7.51 -4.74 16.46
C PRO A 133 7.11 -6.15 16.95
N PRO A 134 5.84 -6.57 16.76
CA PRO A 134 5.42 -7.94 17.04
C PRO A 134 6.32 -8.96 16.37
N SER A 135 6.46 -10.14 16.98
CA SER A 135 7.31 -11.22 16.43
C SER A 135 6.90 -11.54 14.99
N GLY A 136 7.87 -11.53 14.08
CA GLY A 136 7.65 -11.80 12.65
C GLY A 136 7.10 -10.63 11.84
N ALA A 137 6.72 -9.50 12.45
CA ALA A 137 6.17 -8.36 11.71
C ALA A 137 7.18 -7.73 10.75
N ALA A 138 8.47 -7.67 11.11
CA ALA A 138 9.52 -7.20 10.22
C ALA A 138 9.62 -8.03 8.91
N ASN A 139 9.29 -9.32 8.95
CA ASN A 139 9.24 -10.19 7.77
C ASN A 139 8.05 -9.88 6.86
N GLN A 140 6.99 -9.27 7.41
CA GLN A 140 5.84 -8.80 6.64
C GLN A 140 6.08 -7.38 6.09
N TYR A 141 6.71 -6.50 6.87
CA TYR A 141 6.98 -5.12 6.43
C TYR A 141 7.98 -5.07 5.27
N SER A 142 9.09 -5.81 5.38
CA SER A 142 10.19 -5.76 4.41
C SER A 142 9.79 -5.99 2.94
N PRO A 143 8.90 -6.97 2.60
CA PRO A 143 8.46 -7.17 1.22
C PRO A 143 7.36 -6.21 0.74
N MET A 144 6.73 -5.41 1.62
CA MET A 144 5.67 -4.45 1.25
C MET A 144 6.25 -3.33 0.38
N ARG A 145 5.89 -3.30 -0.91
CA ARG A 145 6.30 -2.22 -1.82
C ARG A 145 5.27 -1.12 -1.93
N GLN A 146 4.01 -1.47 -1.74
CA GLN A 146 2.91 -0.51 -1.62
C GLN A 146 2.93 0.08 -0.21
N THR A 147 2.73 1.39 -0.11
CA THR A 147 2.57 2.07 1.18
C THR A 147 1.14 1.95 1.69
N VAL A 148 0.93 2.24 2.98
CA VAL A 148 -0.43 2.36 3.56
C VAL A 148 -1.26 3.40 2.81
N ASP A 149 -0.67 4.55 2.46
CA ASP A 149 -1.32 5.60 1.66
C ASP A 149 -1.86 5.06 0.33
N GLN A 150 -1.02 4.32 -0.40
CA GLN A 150 -1.39 3.71 -1.68
C GLN A 150 -2.46 2.63 -1.52
N ALA A 151 -2.37 1.82 -0.46
CA ALA A 151 -3.37 0.79 -0.17
C ALA A 151 -4.74 1.40 0.13
N ILE A 152 -4.82 2.46 0.94
CA ILE A 152 -6.06 3.21 1.19
C ILE A 152 -6.62 3.73 -0.13
N GLN A 153 -5.77 4.32 -0.97
CA GLN A 153 -6.20 4.86 -2.25
C GLN A 153 -6.76 3.76 -3.18
N SER A 154 -6.10 2.61 -3.29
CA SER A 154 -6.60 1.48 -4.09
C SER A 154 -7.92 0.92 -3.56
N ALA A 155 -8.00 0.70 -2.25
CA ALA A 155 -9.18 0.12 -1.61
C ALA A 155 -10.41 1.04 -1.73
N THR A 156 -10.24 2.34 -1.50
CA THR A 156 -11.35 3.32 -1.51
C THR A 156 -11.86 3.66 -2.92
N ARG A 157 -11.05 3.43 -3.97
CA ARG A 157 -11.52 3.44 -5.36
C ARG A 157 -12.50 2.29 -5.65
N ASN A 158 -12.30 1.14 -5.03
CA ASN A 158 -13.13 -0.05 -5.24
C ASN A 158 -14.35 -0.11 -4.31
N THR A 159 -14.15 0.24 -3.04
CA THR A 159 -15.20 0.21 -2.01
C THR A 159 -15.26 1.58 -1.34
N ARG A 160 -16.37 2.30 -1.56
CA ARG A 160 -16.63 3.57 -0.86
C ARG A 160 -17.02 3.32 0.59
N GLY A 161 -16.55 4.19 1.47
CA GLY A 161 -16.87 4.19 2.89
C GLY A 161 -15.77 4.88 3.70
N GLU A 162 -15.92 4.82 5.01
CA GLU A 162 -14.99 5.34 6.00
C GLU A 162 -13.87 4.33 6.26
N VAL A 163 -12.62 4.77 6.22
CA VAL A 163 -11.47 3.91 6.55
C VAL A 163 -11.40 3.76 8.07
N VAL A 164 -11.39 2.52 8.56
CA VAL A 164 -11.35 2.21 10.00
C VAL A 164 -9.98 1.71 10.41
N GLU A 165 -9.38 0.82 9.63
CA GLU A 165 -8.09 0.21 9.97
C GLU A 165 -7.37 -0.23 8.71
N VAL A 166 -6.05 -0.09 8.71
CA VAL A 166 -5.15 -0.62 7.69
C VAL A 166 -3.95 -1.26 8.35
N GLY A 167 -3.58 -2.45 7.90
CA GLY A 167 -2.39 -3.14 8.37
C GLY A 167 -1.98 -4.28 7.43
N PRO A 168 -0.78 -4.84 7.61
CA PRO A 168 -0.37 -6.03 6.89
C PRO A 168 -1.25 -7.22 7.27
N ASP A 169 -1.62 -8.03 6.29
CA ASP A 169 -2.32 -9.28 6.49
C ASP A 169 -2.00 -10.25 5.34
N THR A 170 -2.55 -11.46 5.39
CA THR A 170 -2.44 -12.45 4.33
C THR A 170 -3.82 -12.82 3.80
N LYS A 171 -3.99 -12.76 2.48
CA LYS A 171 -5.18 -13.21 1.78
C LYS A 171 -4.81 -14.38 0.89
N ASP A 172 -5.39 -15.55 1.17
CA ASP A 172 -5.21 -16.77 0.37
C ASP A 172 -3.72 -17.14 0.15
N GLY A 173 -2.91 -16.96 1.20
CA GLY A 173 -1.46 -17.21 1.19
C GLY A 173 -0.60 -16.10 0.58
N GLN A 174 -1.20 -14.99 0.14
CA GLN A 174 -0.51 -13.85 -0.44
C GLN A 174 -0.47 -12.68 0.55
N LEU A 175 0.69 -12.04 0.67
CA LEU A 175 0.84 -10.85 1.50
C LEU A 175 0.08 -9.67 0.88
N ALA A 176 -0.72 -9.01 1.71
CA ALA A 176 -1.58 -7.91 1.32
C ALA A 176 -1.69 -6.86 2.43
N TRP A 177 -2.10 -5.65 2.06
CA TRP A 177 -2.68 -4.70 2.99
C TRP A 177 -4.16 -5.04 3.18
N LYS A 178 -4.58 -5.26 4.42
CA LYS A 178 -6.00 -5.31 4.75
C LYS A 178 -6.46 -3.89 5.07
N VAL A 179 -7.45 -3.40 4.33
CA VAL A 179 -8.09 -2.09 4.55
C VAL A 179 -9.54 -2.35 4.96
N SER A 180 -9.87 -2.08 6.21
CA SER A 180 -11.22 -2.21 6.76
C SER A 180 -12.01 -0.92 6.50
N ILE A 181 -13.09 -1.02 5.74
CA ILE A 181 -13.90 0.12 5.30
C ILE A 181 -15.33 -0.04 5.84
N LYS A 182 -15.79 0.91 6.64
CA LYS A 182 -17.18 0.98 7.10
C LYS A 182 -18.03 1.69 6.06
N GLN A 183 -18.96 0.96 5.46
CA GLN A 183 -19.90 1.52 4.49
C GLN A 183 -21.11 2.12 5.20
N ASP A 184 -21.75 3.12 4.60
CA ASP A 184 -22.95 3.73 5.19
C ASP A 184 -24.07 2.71 5.39
N GLY A 185 -24.63 2.68 6.59
CA GLY A 185 -25.67 1.73 6.98
C GLY A 185 -25.18 0.30 7.23
N ALA A 186 -23.86 0.02 7.12
CA ALA A 186 -23.31 -1.28 7.48
C ALA A 186 -23.02 -1.37 8.98
N ASP A 187 -23.46 -2.47 9.61
CA ASP A 187 -23.19 -2.74 11.03
C ASP A 187 -21.70 -3.00 11.31
N LYS A 188 -20.96 -3.47 10.30
CA LYS A 188 -19.57 -3.92 10.41
C LYS A 188 -18.74 -3.48 9.20
N PRO A 189 -17.45 -3.17 9.40
CA PRO A 189 -16.57 -2.84 8.30
C PRO A 189 -16.36 -4.03 7.37
N LYS A 190 -16.16 -3.74 6.09
CA LYS A 190 -15.76 -4.70 5.06
C LYS A 190 -14.25 -4.61 4.87
N ASP A 191 -13.58 -5.76 4.90
CA ASP A 191 -12.16 -5.84 4.60
C ASP A 191 -11.93 -5.90 3.09
N VAL A 192 -11.08 -5.02 2.60
CA VAL A 192 -10.57 -5.00 1.23
C VAL A 192 -9.08 -5.33 1.29
N TYR A 193 -8.65 -6.34 0.54
CA TYR A 193 -7.25 -6.77 0.52
C TYR A 193 -6.57 -6.18 -0.71
N VAL A 194 -5.46 -5.48 -0.51
CA VAL A 194 -4.67 -4.86 -1.58
C VAL A 194 -3.31 -5.53 -1.66
N HIS A 195 -2.97 -6.07 -2.83
CA HIS A 195 -1.73 -6.80 -3.04
C HIS A 195 -0.50 -5.93 -2.74
N HIS A 196 0.38 -6.42 -1.86
CA HIS A 196 1.51 -5.67 -1.31
C HIS A 196 2.52 -5.10 -2.32
N ARG A 197 2.53 -5.60 -3.56
CA ARG A 197 3.45 -5.15 -4.62
C ARG A 197 2.80 -4.35 -5.73
N SER A 198 1.69 -4.85 -6.26
CA SER A 198 1.05 -4.25 -7.43
C SER A 198 0.06 -3.14 -7.05
N GLY A 199 -0.51 -3.19 -5.84
CA GLY A 199 -1.55 -2.26 -5.43
C GLY A 199 -2.94 -2.63 -5.95
N ASP A 200 -3.09 -3.79 -6.58
CA ASP A 200 -4.37 -4.31 -7.04
C ASP A 200 -5.20 -4.85 -5.86
N VAL A 201 -6.52 -4.73 -5.95
CA VAL A 201 -7.43 -5.38 -5.01
C VAL A 201 -7.50 -6.88 -5.32
N LEU A 202 -7.41 -7.72 -4.29
CA LEU A 202 -7.46 -9.19 -4.34
C LEU A 202 -8.88 -9.74 -4.20
#